data_AF-A0A661NGH2-F1
#
_entry.id   AF-A0A661NGH2-F1
#
_cell.length_a   1.000
_cell.length_b   1.000
_cell.length_c   1.000
_cell.angle_alpha   90.00
_cell.angle_beta   90.00
_cell.angle_gamma   90.00
#
_symmetry.space_group_name_H-M   'P 1'
#
loop_
_entity.id
_entity.type
_entity.pdbx_description
1 polymer ?
#
loop_
_entity_poly.entity_id
_entity_poly.type
_entity_poly.pdbx_seq_one_letter_code
_entity_poly.pdbx_strand_id
1 'polypeptide(L)'
;MAAVLAPWQSPALMLRLLISLTAAALLISVVGASAAAAQDTDERARLHFNSGTAYFDAGEYEDALREFRNAHELSQRAGLLYNLYLCEERLGNLDEAVTHLERYLADADDVGDRRGVLETRLANLRERAEAQHEGTVAPAPLPEPDPEVEPQPEPPSDSTTSPSPAPTRDDSGGGGVPLPAIIALGVGGAGAVTWAAFGILALSEHGGLTDSCAPTCSSDEVSSLDTYNLLADIGFVVTLAGAAAGVFLWLFLDGDEEEEQVAVAPWFTPDGGGVVARGSL
;
A
#
# COMPACT_ATOMS: atom_id res chain seq x y z
N MET A 1 -21.82 -81.53 -22.85
CA MET A 1 -22.32 -80.16 -22.71
C MET A 1 -21.72 -79.58 -21.44
N ALA A 2 -20.64 -78.80 -21.54
CA ALA A 2 -20.06 -78.10 -20.38
C ALA A 2 -20.63 -76.68 -20.35
N ALA A 3 -21.27 -76.32 -19.24
CA ALA A 3 -21.87 -75.00 -19.05
C ALA A 3 -20.75 -73.96 -18.93
N VAL A 4 -20.67 -73.05 -19.90
CA VAL A 4 -19.84 -71.86 -19.82
C VAL A 4 -20.50 -70.94 -18.79
N LEU A 5 -20.00 -70.94 -17.55
CA LEU A 5 -20.44 -70.02 -16.51
C LEU A 5 -20.03 -68.60 -16.93
N ALA A 6 -21.00 -67.69 -16.94
CA ALA A 6 -20.79 -66.31 -17.34
C ALA A 6 -19.72 -65.64 -16.43
N PRO A 7 -18.86 -64.76 -16.96
CA PRO A 7 -17.67 -64.23 -16.28
C PRO A 7 -17.95 -63.46 -14.97
N TRP A 8 -19.22 -63.19 -14.65
CA TRP A 8 -19.68 -62.46 -13.47
C TRP A 8 -19.81 -63.33 -12.20
N GLN A 9 -19.70 -64.67 -12.30
CA GLN A 9 -19.90 -65.58 -11.16
C GLN A 9 -18.63 -65.88 -10.34
N SER A 10 -17.48 -65.30 -10.68
CA SER A 10 -16.25 -65.49 -9.89
C SER A 10 -16.21 -64.52 -8.69
N PRO A 11 -16.36 -65.00 -7.44
CA PRO A 11 -16.33 -64.14 -6.25
C PRO A 11 -15.01 -63.36 -6.13
N ALA A 12 -13.92 -63.91 -6.68
CA ALA A 12 -12.62 -63.24 -6.74
C ALA A 12 -12.60 -62.03 -7.70
N LEU A 13 -13.36 -62.04 -8.80
CA LEU A 13 -13.48 -60.89 -9.70
C LEU A 13 -14.33 -59.80 -9.05
N MET A 14 -15.45 -60.17 -8.39
CA MET A 14 -16.26 -59.21 -7.62
C MET A 14 -15.48 -58.56 -6.47
N LEU A 15 -14.67 -59.33 -5.73
CA LEU A 15 -13.84 -58.80 -4.64
C LEU A 15 -12.77 -57.84 -5.16
N ARG A 16 -12.11 -58.14 -6.27
CA ARG A 16 -11.13 -57.25 -6.90
C ARG A 16 -11.77 -55.96 -7.41
N LEU A 17 -12.96 -56.05 -8.02
CA LEU A 17 -13.72 -54.88 -8.49
C LEU A 17 -14.17 -53.99 -7.32
N LEU A 18 -14.66 -54.58 -6.23
CA LEU A 18 -14.98 -53.87 -4.99
C LEU A 18 -13.78 -53.17 -4.39
N ILE A 19 -12.62 -53.84 -4.28
CA ILE A 19 -11.38 -53.24 -3.78
C ILE A 19 -10.95 -52.07 -4.68
N SER A 20 -10.97 -52.24 -6.01
CA SER A 20 -10.62 -51.15 -6.94
C SER A 20 -11.58 -49.96 -6.86
N LEU A 21 -12.89 -50.19 -6.69
CA LEU A 21 -13.88 -49.13 -6.55
C LEU A 21 -13.73 -48.37 -5.23
N THR A 22 -13.46 -49.07 -4.12
CA THR A 22 -13.18 -48.43 -2.83
C THR A 22 -11.89 -47.63 -2.83
N ALA A 23 -10.83 -48.14 -3.47
CA ALA A 23 -9.56 -47.41 -3.64
C ALA A 23 -9.73 -46.16 -4.50
N ALA A 24 -10.49 -46.23 -5.59
CA ALA A 24 -10.82 -45.08 -6.43
C ALA A 24 -11.65 -44.03 -5.66
N ALA A 25 -12.65 -44.44 -4.89
CA ALA A 25 -13.45 -43.53 -4.06
C ALA A 25 -12.63 -42.83 -2.96
N LEU A 26 -11.68 -43.55 -2.35
CA LEU A 26 -10.75 -42.98 -1.36
C LEU A 26 -9.80 -41.95 -2.01
N LEU A 27 -9.24 -42.26 -3.18
CA LEU A 27 -8.39 -41.33 -3.94
C LEU A 27 -9.15 -40.06 -4.35
N ILE A 28 -10.39 -40.18 -4.82
CA ILE A 28 -11.23 -39.02 -5.18
C ILE A 28 -11.52 -38.13 -3.95
N SER A 29 -11.80 -38.73 -2.80
CA SER A 29 -12.05 -38.00 -1.55
C SER A 29 -10.83 -37.22 -1.06
N VAL A 30 -9.62 -37.82 -1.16
CA VAL A 30 -8.36 -37.17 -0.76
C VAL A 30 -8.02 -36.01 -1.69
N VAL A 31 -8.17 -36.16 -3.01
CA VAL A 31 -7.90 -35.09 -3.98
C VAL A 31 -8.88 -33.91 -3.79
N GLY A 32 -10.16 -34.18 -3.54
CA GLY A 32 -11.16 -33.14 -3.30
C GLY A 32 -10.89 -32.30 -2.05
N ALA A 33 -10.46 -32.93 -0.95
CA ALA A 33 -10.11 -32.22 0.29
C ALA A 33 -8.88 -31.31 0.12
N SER A 34 -7.85 -31.78 -0.60
CA SER A 34 -6.65 -30.98 -0.88
C SER A 34 -6.93 -29.76 -1.77
N ALA A 35 -7.81 -29.90 -2.77
CA ALA A 35 -8.19 -28.78 -3.62
C ALA A 35 -8.94 -27.69 -2.84
N ALA A 36 -9.88 -28.08 -1.96
CA ALA A 36 -10.60 -27.13 -1.11
C ALA A 36 -9.67 -26.41 -0.10
N ALA A 37 -8.74 -27.14 0.52
CA ALA A 37 -7.76 -26.54 1.43
C ALA A 37 -6.78 -25.59 0.71
N ALA A 38 -6.39 -25.92 -0.53
CA ALA A 38 -5.57 -25.04 -1.36
C ALA A 38 -6.31 -23.75 -1.74
N GLN A 39 -7.61 -23.84 -2.04
CA GLN A 39 -8.45 -22.66 -2.31
C GLN A 39 -8.57 -21.74 -1.09
N ASP A 40 -8.83 -22.30 0.10
CA ASP A 40 -8.87 -21.53 1.35
C ASP A 40 -7.52 -20.83 1.62
N THR A 41 -6.41 -21.54 1.40
CA THR A 41 -5.07 -20.97 1.56
C THR A 41 -4.81 -19.82 0.60
N ASP A 42 -5.21 -19.97 -0.67
CA ASP A 42 -5.07 -18.91 -1.69
C ASP A 42 -5.89 -17.67 -1.34
N GLU A 43 -7.12 -17.86 -0.87
CA GLU A 43 -8.00 -16.76 -0.46
C GLU A 43 -7.43 -16.01 0.76
N ARG A 44 -6.94 -16.73 1.77
CA ARG A 44 -6.28 -16.11 2.93
C ARG A 44 -5.01 -15.36 2.54
N ALA A 45 -4.20 -15.89 1.62
CA ALA A 45 -3.02 -15.19 1.12
C ALA A 45 -3.40 -13.89 0.40
N ARG A 46 -4.48 -13.88 -0.38
CA ARG A 46 -4.99 -12.67 -1.05
C ARG A 46 -5.46 -11.62 -0.06
N LEU A 47 -6.13 -12.03 1.02
CA LEU A 47 -6.54 -11.09 2.08
C LEU A 47 -5.33 -10.40 2.70
N HIS A 48 -4.31 -11.17 3.09
CA HIS A 48 -3.06 -10.61 3.60
C HIS A 48 -2.37 -9.70 2.59
N PHE A 49 -2.33 -10.08 1.30
CA PHE A 49 -1.76 -9.23 0.26
C PHE A 49 -2.50 -7.89 0.15
N ASN A 50 -3.83 -7.90 0.10
CA ASN A 50 -4.65 -6.70 0.00
C ASN A 50 -4.46 -5.77 1.20
N SER A 51 -4.41 -6.34 2.41
CA SER A 51 -4.09 -5.57 3.63
C SER A 51 -2.70 -4.97 3.56
N GLY A 52 -1.69 -5.74 3.12
CA GLY A 52 -0.32 -5.25 2.93
C GLY A 52 -0.24 -4.09 1.95
N THR A 53 -0.96 -4.17 0.82
CA THR A 53 -1.07 -3.06 -0.14
C THR A 53 -1.68 -1.82 0.50
N ALA A 54 -2.77 -1.96 1.26
CA ALA A 54 -3.40 -0.83 1.94
C ALA A 54 -2.46 -0.15 2.95
N TYR A 55 -1.73 -0.93 3.75
CA TYR A 55 -0.73 -0.40 4.69
C TYR A 55 0.44 0.27 3.96
N PHE A 56 0.91 -0.33 2.87
CA PHE A 56 1.99 0.23 2.06
C PHE A 56 1.60 1.59 1.47
N ASP A 57 0.40 1.68 0.92
CA ASP A 57 -0.14 2.92 0.34
C ASP A 57 -0.37 4.01 1.40
N ALA A 58 -0.66 3.60 2.65
CA ALA A 58 -0.72 4.49 3.81
C ALA A 58 0.66 4.92 4.35
N GLY A 59 1.75 4.31 3.87
CA GLY A 59 3.11 4.54 4.37
C GLY A 59 3.41 3.83 5.70
N GLU A 60 2.52 2.94 6.15
CA GLU A 60 2.69 2.10 7.35
C GLU A 60 3.50 0.85 6.97
N TYR A 61 4.79 1.04 6.70
CA TYR A 61 5.63 0.01 6.08
C TYR A 61 5.88 -1.21 6.99
N GLU A 62 5.90 -1.04 8.32
CA GLU A 62 6.03 -2.16 9.26
C GLU A 62 4.82 -3.10 9.21
N ASP A 63 3.62 -2.54 9.17
CA ASP A 63 2.39 -3.32 9.05
C ASP A 63 2.25 -3.95 7.67
N ALA A 64 2.63 -3.21 6.61
CA ALA A 64 2.71 -3.75 5.26
C ALA A 64 3.66 -4.96 5.19
N LEU A 65 4.85 -4.84 5.78
CA LEU A 65 5.84 -5.92 5.82
C LEU A 65 5.28 -7.17 6.50
N ARG A 66 4.59 -7.00 7.64
CA ARG A 66 3.96 -8.09 8.37
C ARG A 66 2.90 -8.81 7.52
N GLU A 67 2.03 -8.05 6.86
CA GLU A 67 0.97 -8.62 6.03
C GLU A 67 1.52 -9.31 4.77
N PHE A 68 2.49 -8.71 4.07
CA PHE A 68 3.12 -9.36 2.92
C PHE A 68 3.89 -10.62 3.31
N ARG A 69 4.47 -10.69 4.51
CA ARG A 69 5.13 -11.90 5.01
C ARG A 69 4.13 -13.03 5.21
N ASN A 70 2.98 -12.76 5.84
CA ASN A 70 1.91 -13.74 5.98
C ASN A 70 1.40 -14.23 4.61
N ALA A 71 1.21 -13.32 3.66
CA ALA A 71 0.80 -13.66 2.31
C ALA A 71 1.85 -14.54 1.59
N HIS A 72 3.14 -14.25 1.77
CA HIS A 72 4.23 -15.05 1.21
C HIS A 72 4.34 -16.42 1.87
N GLU A 73 4.19 -16.51 3.19
CA GLU A 73 4.20 -17.78 3.92
C GLU A 73 3.09 -18.73 3.43
N LEU A 74 1.90 -18.20 3.16
CA LEU A 74 0.75 -18.98 2.68
C LEU A 74 0.87 -19.36 1.20
N SER A 75 1.30 -18.43 0.34
CA SER A 75 1.26 -18.63 -1.12
C SER A 75 2.58 -19.07 -1.75
N GLN A 76 3.71 -18.79 -1.10
CA GLN A 76 5.07 -19.02 -1.60
C GLN A 76 5.33 -18.41 -2.99
N ARG A 77 4.58 -17.36 -3.36
CA ARG A 77 4.69 -16.71 -4.67
C ARG A 77 5.87 -15.74 -4.69
N ALA A 78 6.75 -15.92 -5.67
CA ALA A 78 7.94 -15.08 -5.85
C ALA A 78 7.61 -13.57 -5.94
N GLY A 79 6.48 -13.20 -6.55
CA GLY A 79 6.04 -11.80 -6.62
C GLY A 79 5.91 -11.08 -5.27
N LEU A 80 5.67 -11.82 -4.17
CA LEU A 80 5.62 -11.20 -2.85
C LEU A 80 7.00 -10.86 -2.28
N LEU A 81 8.06 -11.51 -2.76
CA LEU A 81 9.44 -11.14 -2.41
C LEU A 81 9.74 -9.69 -2.83
N TYR A 82 9.18 -9.24 -3.96
CA TYR A 82 9.33 -7.84 -4.40
C TYR A 82 8.65 -6.86 -3.44
N ASN A 83 7.45 -7.18 -2.95
CA ASN A 83 6.74 -6.32 -1.98
C ASN A 83 7.45 -6.29 -0.63
N LEU A 84 7.96 -7.43 -0.15
CA LEU A 84 8.79 -7.52 1.05
C LEU A 84 10.03 -6.63 0.91
N TYR A 85 10.76 -6.78 -0.20
CA TYR A 85 11.90 -5.93 -0.53
C TYR A 85 11.57 -4.43 -0.49
N LEU A 86 10.45 -4.00 -1.10
CA LEU A 86 10.05 -2.59 -1.11
C LEU A 86 9.79 -2.06 0.30
N CYS A 87 9.15 -2.84 1.17
CA CYS A 87 8.90 -2.46 2.55
C CYS A 87 10.21 -2.35 3.34
N GLU A 88 11.06 -3.37 3.28
CA GLU A 88 12.37 -3.42 3.95
C GLU A 88 13.25 -2.22 3.52
N GLU A 89 13.25 -1.86 2.23
CA GLU A 89 13.97 -0.69 1.73
C GLU A 89 13.45 0.62 2.32
N ARG A 90 12.13 0.78 2.47
CA ARG A 90 11.51 1.98 3.07
C ARG A 90 11.79 2.09 4.56
N LEU A 91 11.89 0.96 5.25
CA LEU A 91 12.25 0.87 6.67
C LEU A 91 13.75 1.05 6.92
N GLY A 92 14.58 0.95 5.87
CA GLY A 92 16.04 1.03 6.00
C GLY A 92 16.69 -0.28 6.45
N ASN A 93 15.95 -1.40 6.42
CA ASN A 93 16.43 -2.75 6.67
C ASN A 93 17.13 -3.28 5.41
N LEU A 94 18.33 -2.76 5.13
CA LEU A 94 18.94 -2.94 3.82
C LEU A 94 19.41 -4.38 3.58
N ASP A 95 19.82 -5.11 4.61
CA ASP A 95 20.24 -6.52 4.50
C ASP A 95 19.09 -7.44 4.05
N GLU A 96 17.93 -7.29 4.69
CA GLU A 96 16.72 -8.02 4.35
C GLU A 96 16.20 -7.61 2.97
N ALA A 97 16.28 -6.33 2.63
CA ALA A 97 15.92 -5.82 1.31
C ALA A 97 16.78 -6.45 0.20
N VAL A 98 18.10 -6.51 0.38
CA VAL A 98 19.05 -7.19 -0.52
C VAL A 98 18.66 -8.65 -0.69
N THR A 99 18.43 -9.36 0.43
CA THR A 99 18.10 -10.78 0.42
C THR A 99 16.82 -11.08 -0.37
N HIS A 100 15.74 -10.31 -0.14
CA HIS A 100 14.47 -10.54 -0.82
C HIS A 100 14.53 -10.16 -2.30
N LEU A 101 15.26 -9.10 -2.67
CA LEU A 101 15.42 -8.72 -4.08
C LEU A 101 16.27 -9.73 -4.86
N GLU A 102 17.32 -10.29 -4.26
CA GLU A 102 18.10 -11.39 -4.84
C GLU A 102 17.24 -12.61 -5.13
N ARG A 103 16.43 -13.02 -4.16
CA ARG A 103 15.52 -14.16 -4.31
C ARG A 103 14.45 -13.88 -5.36
N TYR A 104 13.90 -12.67 -5.40
CA TYR A 104 12.96 -12.28 -6.44
C TYR A 104 13.58 -12.40 -7.84
N LEU A 105 14.81 -11.92 -8.03
CA LEU A 105 15.52 -12.03 -9.31
C LEU A 105 15.84 -13.47 -9.70
N ALA A 106 16.01 -14.37 -8.73
CA ALA A 106 16.29 -15.78 -8.95
C ALA A 106 15.03 -16.60 -9.24
N ASP A 107 13.94 -16.35 -8.50
CA ASP A 107 12.77 -17.23 -8.44
C ASP A 107 11.60 -16.74 -9.32
N ALA A 108 11.56 -15.46 -9.71
CA ALA A 108 10.45 -14.90 -10.48
C ALA A 108 10.60 -15.13 -11.99
N ASP A 109 9.56 -15.69 -12.60
CA ASP A 109 9.50 -15.94 -14.05
C ASP A 109 9.29 -14.65 -14.87
N ASP A 110 8.73 -13.59 -14.26
CA ASP A 110 8.20 -12.40 -14.92
C ASP A 110 9.09 -11.14 -14.78
N VAL A 111 10.37 -11.31 -14.46
CA VAL A 111 11.31 -10.19 -14.34
C VAL A 111 11.51 -9.48 -15.69
N GLY A 112 11.57 -10.25 -16.78
CA GLY A 112 11.63 -9.75 -18.16
C GLY A 112 12.64 -8.63 -18.37
N ASP A 113 12.19 -7.53 -18.99
CA ASP A 113 12.99 -6.36 -19.33
C ASP A 113 13.43 -5.53 -18.10
N ARG A 114 12.79 -5.72 -16.94
CA ARG A 114 13.13 -4.98 -15.71
C ARG A 114 14.39 -5.49 -15.02
N ARG A 115 14.94 -6.65 -15.45
CA ARG A 115 16.07 -7.32 -14.80
C ARG A 115 17.26 -6.39 -14.59
N GLY A 116 17.72 -5.70 -15.64
CA GLY A 116 18.90 -4.82 -15.53
C GLY A 116 18.71 -3.64 -14.58
N VAL A 117 17.48 -3.10 -14.50
CA VAL A 117 17.13 -2.02 -13.55
C VAL A 117 17.19 -2.54 -12.11
N LEU A 118 16.63 -3.73 -11.87
CA LEU A 118 16.62 -4.35 -10.54
C LEU A 118 18.00 -4.82 -10.10
N GLU A 119 18.85 -5.31 -11.01
CA GLU A 119 20.25 -5.64 -10.72
C GLU A 119 21.07 -4.40 -10.33
N THR A 120 20.86 -3.28 -11.04
CA THR A 120 21.48 -2.00 -10.68
C THR A 120 21.03 -1.54 -9.29
N ARG A 121 19.74 -1.68 -8.99
CA ARG A 121 19.18 -1.33 -7.69
C ARG A 121 19.73 -2.22 -6.57
N LEU A 122 19.85 -3.52 -6.83
CA LEU A 122 20.45 -4.48 -5.92
C LEU A 122 21.92 -4.12 -5.62
N ALA A 123 22.70 -3.74 -6.63
CA ALA A 123 24.08 -3.30 -6.42
C ALA A 123 24.16 -2.06 -5.49
N ASN A 124 23.29 -1.07 -5.72
CA ASN A 124 23.23 0.11 -4.86
C ASN A 124 22.78 -0.22 -3.42
N LEU A 125 21.85 -1.15 -3.25
CA LEU A 125 21.40 -1.59 -1.93
C LEU A 125 22.52 -2.28 -1.15
N ARG A 126 23.30 -3.15 -1.81
CA ARG A 126 24.45 -3.82 -1.18
C ARG A 126 25.49 -2.82 -0.71
N GLU A 127 25.85 -1.84 -1.55
CA GLU A 127 26.78 -0.76 -1.16
C GLU A 127 26.30 0.00 0.08
N ARG A 128 25.00 0.34 0.12
CA ARG A 128 24.41 1.04 1.27
C ARG A 128 24.35 0.17 2.53
N ALA A 129 24.07 -1.12 2.40
CA ALA A 129 24.08 -2.07 3.53
C ALA A 129 25.49 -2.23 4.11
N GLU A 130 26.50 -2.40 3.26
CA GLU A 130 27.91 -2.46 3.67
C GLU A 130 28.33 -1.18 4.41
N ALA A 131 27.97 -0.01 3.89
CA ALA A 131 28.26 1.27 4.54
C ALA A 131 27.56 1.42 5.91
N GLN A 132 26.35 0.88 6.07
CA GLN A 132 25.67 0.85 7.38
C GLN A 132 26.44 -0.02 8.38
N HIS A 133 26.95 -1.18 7.96
CA HIS A 133 27.75 -2.05 8.82
C HIS A 133 29.06 -1.38 9.23
N GLU A 134 29.79 -0.78 8.29
CA GLU A 134 31.04 -0.06 8.57
C GLU A 134 30.83 1.13 9.52
N GLY A 135 29.72 1.88 9.37
CA GLY A 135 29.35 2.98 10.26
C GLY A 135 28.96 2.54 11.68
N THR A 136 28.47 1.31 11.86
CA THR A 136 28.20 0.73 13.18
C THR A 136 29.43 0.13 13.88
N VAL A 137 30.54 -0.06 13.16
CA VAL A 137 31.84 -0.34 13.79
C VAL A 137 32.32 0.96 14.43
N ALA A 138 31.93 1.15 15.69
CA ALA A 138 32.39 2.27 16.50
C ALA A 138 33.91 2.46 16.30
N PRO A 139 34.39 3.69 16.05
CA PRO A 139 35.81 3.97 16.07
C PRO A 139 36.37 3.39 17.37
N ALA A 140 37.46 2.62 17.27
CA ALA A 140 38.18 2.12 18.44
C ALA A 140 38.28 3.26 19.47
N PRO A 141 38.08 3.01 20.78
CA PRO A 141 38.03 4.08 21.77
C PRO A 141 39.24 4.99 21.57
N LEU A 142 38.98 6.22 21.14
CA LEU A 142 40.00 7.26 21.15
C LEU A 142 40.48 7.33 22.61
N PRO A 143 41.81 7.40 22.86
CA PRO A 143 42.30 7.59 24.22
C PRO A 143 41.57 8.80 24.81
N GLU A 144 40.92 8.58 25.96
CA GLU A 144 40.17 9.61 26.67
C GLU A 144 41.08 10.85 26.80
N PRO A 145 40.66 12.03 26.29
CA PRO A 145 41.38 13.25 26.59
C PRO A 145 41.38 13.46 28.10
N ASP A 146 42.55 13.79 28.64
CA ASP A 146 42.76 14.20 30.03
C ASP A 146 41.67 15.19 30.48
N PRO A 147 41.28 15.19 31.76
CA PRO A 147 40.22 16.05 32.26
C PRO A 147 40.57 17.53 31.98
N GLU A 148 39.89 18.10 30.98
CA GLU A 148 39.91 19.51 30.66
C GLU A 148 39.45 20.29 31.91
N VAL A 149 40.32 21.21 32.30
CA VAL A 149 40.19 22.06 33.47
C VAL A 149 38.89 22.87 33.38
N GLU A 150 38.03 22.68 34.38
CA GLU A 150 36.80 23.43 34.62
C GLU A 150 37.06 24.95 34.59
N PRO A 151 36.51 25.70 33.61
CA PRO A 151 36.64 27.16 33.59
C PRO A 151 35.76 27.77 34.68
N GLN A 152 36.37 28.67 35.46
CA GLN A 152 35.75 29.44 36.52
C GLN A 152 34.50 30.24 36.08
N PRO A 153 33.59 30.54 37.03
CA PRO A 153 32.37 31.30 36.77
C PRO A 153 32.67 32.77 36.42
N GLU A 154 32.13 33.24 35.30
CA GLU A 154 32.06 34.66 34.94
C GLU A 154 30.97 35.41 35.74
N PRO A 155 31.20 36.70 36.06
CA PRO A 155 30.34 37.52 36.92
C PRO A 155 29.02 37.94 36.24
N PRO A 156 28.00 38.34 37.03
CA PRO A 156 26.66 38.63 36.50
C PRO A 156 26.65 39.92 35.69
N SER A 157 26.23 39.83 34.43
CA SER A 157 25.84 40.98 33.62
C SER A 157 24.34 41.23 33.80
N ASP A 158 24.05 42.25 34.58
CA ASP A 158 22.79 42.99 34.52
C ASP A 158 22.55 43.50 33.10
N SER A 159 21.38 43.22 32.54
CA SER A 159 20.71 44.09 31.55
C SER A 159 19.24 43.71 31.37
N THR A 160 18.42 44.40 32.16
CA THR A 160 17.29 45.22 31.68
C THR A 160 16.26 44.57 30.75
N THR A 161 15.16 44.18 31.37
CA THR A 161 13.78 44.22 30.88
C THR A 161 13.51 45.32 29.85
N SER A 162 12.98 44.94 28.68
CA SER A 162 12.24 45.86 27.80
C SER A 162 10.94 45.17 27.34
N PRO A 163 9.76 45.78 27.54
CA PRO A 163 8.48 45.18 27.16
C PRO A 163 8.18 45.43 25.68
N SER A 164 8.02 44.35 24.91
CA SER A 164 7.56 44.41 23.52
C SER A 164 6.02 44.43 23.47
N PRO A 165 5.40 45.31 22.67
CA PRO A 165 3.96 45.56 22.72
C PRO A 165 3.14 44.46 22.05
N ALA A 166 2.00 44.14 22.66
CA ALA A 166 0.99 43.23 22.14
C ALA A 166 0.38 43.75 20.82
N PRO A 167 0.13 42.89 19.81
CA PRO A 167 -0.66 43.28 18.65
C PRO A 167 -2.15 43.31 19.01
N THR A 168 -2.80 44.38 18.60
CA THR A 168 -4.25 44.58 18.62
C THR A 168 -4.93 43.62 17.64
N ARG A 169 -5.98 42.93 18.09
CA ARG A 169 -6.91 42.20 17.23
C ARG A 169 -7.84 43.20 16.54
N ASP A 170 -7.86 43.19 15.22
CA ASP A 170 -8.92 43.81 14.43
C ASP A 170 -10.02 42.75 14.23
N ASP A 171 -11.14 42.93 14.92
CA ASP A 171 -12.36 42.15 14.69
C ASP A 171 -13.05 42.67 13.42
N SER A 172 -13.02 41.87 12.36
CA SER A 172 -13.89 42.06 11.20
C SER A 172 -14.76 40.82 11.04
N GLY A 173 -15.95 40.90 11.66
CA GLY A 173 -17.01 39.91 11.49
C GLY A 173 -17.52 39.87 10.04
N GLY A 174 -17.51 38.68 9.47
CA GLY A 174 -18.17 38.35 8.22
C GLY A 174 -18.54 36.88 8.26
N GLY A 175 -19.85 36.58 8.22
CA GLY A 175 -20.38 35.22 8.30
C GLY A 175 -19.70 34.30 7.29
N GLY A 176 -18.80 33.46 7.81
CA GLY A 176 -17.99 32.52 7.05
C GLY A 176 -18.66 31.16 7.04
N VAL A 177 -18.70 30.53 5.87
CA VAL A 177 -19.04 29.10 5.74
C VAL A 177 -18.02 28.30 6.57
N PRO A 178 -18.43 27.30 7.37
CA PRO A 178 -17.50 26.59 8.25
C PRO A 178 -16.37 25.96 7.43
N LEU A 179 -15.12 26.26 7.82
CA LEU A 179 -13.88 25.78 7.18
C LEU A 179 -13.89 24.26 6.84
N PRO A 180 -14.38 23.35 7.71
CA PRO A 180 -14.46 21.92 7.36
C PRO A 180 -15.42 21.61 6.21
N ALA A 181 -16.49 22.39 6.02
CA ALA A 181 -17.41 22.20 4.88
C ALA A 181 -16.76 22.61 3.55
N ILE A 182 -15.90 23.64 3.56
CA ILE A 182 -15.14 24.07 2.37
C ILE A 182 -14.13 23.00 1.95
N ILE A 183 -13.42 22.40 2.92
CA ILE A 183 -12.45 21.33 2.65
C ILE A 183 -13.16 20.09 2.10
N ALA A 184 -14.27 19.67 2.70
CA ALA A 184 -15.04 18.51 2.24
C ALA A 184 -15.63 18.71 0.83
N LEU A 185 -16.18 19.89 0.53
CA LEU A 185 -16.68 20.22 -0.81
C LEU A 185 -15.55 20.38 -1.84
N GLY A 186 -14.38 20.88 -1.44
CA GLY A 186 -13.21 21.01 -2.29
C GLY A 186 -12.66 19.66 -2.77
N VAL A 187 -12.57 18.68 -1.87
CA VAL A 187 -12.13 17.31 -2.20
C VAL A 187 -13.14 16.60 -3.10
N GLY A 188 -14.45 16.79 -2.87
CA GLY A 188 -15.50 16.26 -3.75
C GLY A 188 -15.49 16.88 -5.16
N GLY A 189 -15.20 18.18 -5.27
CA GLY A 189 -15.12 18.89 -6.56
C GLY A 189 -13.98 18.40 -7.46
N ALA A 190 -12.80 18.10 -6.89
CA ALA A 190 -11.67 17.55 -7.64
C ALA A 190 -11.95 16.11 -8.16
N GLY A 191 -12.70 15.31 -7.40
CA GLY A 191 -13.18 13.99 -7.84
C GLY A 191 -14.11 14.07 -9.05
N ALA A 192 -15.03 15.05 -9.07
CA ALA A 192 -15.97 15.24 -10.16
C ALA A 192 -15.29 15.64 -11.49
N VAL A 193 -14.23 16.44 -11.46
CA VAL A 193 -13.45 16.82 -12.65
C VAL A 193 -12.74 15.59 -13.25
N THR A 194 -12.13 14.77 -12.39
CA THR A 194 -11.47 13.53 -12.79
C THR A 194 -12.49 12.55 -13.38
N TRP A 195 -13.64 12.34 -12.73
CA TRP A 195 -14.71 11.48 -13.25
C TRP A 195 -15.26 11.96 -14.60
N ALA A 196 -15.48 13.26 -14.76
CA ALA A 196 -15.96 13.81 -16.02
C ALA A 196 -14.91 13.67 -17.15
N ALA A 197 -13.64 13.93 -16.86
CA ALA A 197 -12.56 13.80 -17.85
C ALA A 197 -12.40 12.35 -18.32
N PHE A 198 -12.33 11.40 -17.38
CA PHE A 198 -12.15 9.98 -17.69
C PHE A 198 -13.44 9.33 -18.24
N GLY A 199 -14.63 9.77 -17.81
CA GLY A 199 -15.90 9.31 -18.38
C GLY A 199 -16.10 9.72 -19.84
N ILE A 200 -15.69 10.94 -20.21
CA ILE A 200 -15.74 11.42 -21.60
C ILE A 200 -14.73 10.64 -22.48
N LEU A 201 -13.52 10.37 -21.96
CA LEU A 201 -12.52 9.57 -22.68
C LEU A 201 -12.98 8.11 -22.87
N ALA A 202 -13.54 7.48 -21.83
CA ALA A 202 -14.08 6.12 -21.90
C ALA A 202 -15.22 5.99 -22.94
N LEU A 203 -16.09 7.00 -23.05
CA LEU A 203 -17.15 7.04 -24.06
C LEU A 203 -16.60 7.19 -25.50
N SER A 204 -15.46 7.85 -25.67
CA SER A 204 -14.83 8.05 -26.98
C SER A 204 -14.10 6.80 -27.50
N GLU A 205 -13.53 5.99 -26.60
CA GLU A 205 -12.85 4.73 -26.96
C GLU A 205 -13.85 3.66 -27.43
N HIS A 206 -15.09 3.68 -26.92
CA HIS A 206 -16.13 2.71 -27.28
C HIS A 206 -16.56 2.81 -28.76
N GLY A 207 -16.42 3.99 -29.38
CA GLY A 207 -16.69 4.21 -30.80
C GLY A 207 -15.61 3.64 -31.74
N GLY A 208 -14.34 3.60 -31.28
CA GLY A 208 -13.22 3.09 -32.08
C GLY A 208 -13.09 1.57 -32.11
N LEU A 209 -13.51 0.89 -31.04
CA LEU A 209 -13.39 -0.56 -30.88
C LEU A 209 -14.40 -1.38 -31.70
N THR A 210 -15.54 -0.77 -32.09
CA THR A 210 -16.58 -1.46 -32.85
C THR A 210 -16.19 -1.67 -34.33
N ASP A 211 -15.33 -0.80 -34.87
CA ASP A 211 -14.90 -0.85 -36.29
C ASP A 211 -13.60 -1.64 -36.51
N SER A 212 -12.82 -1.92 -35.46
CA SER A 212 -11.44 -2.41 -35.59
C SER A 212 -11.22 -3.87 -35.19
N CYS A 213 -12.05 -4.46 -34.33
CA CYS A 213 -11.66 -5.71 -33.65
C CYS A 213 -12.72 -6.84 -33.59
N ALA A 214 -13.94 -6.63 -34.08
CA ALA A 214 -14.90 -7.74 -34.21
C ALA A 214 -14.50 -8.67 -35.38
N PRO A 215 -14.43 -10.02 -35.21
CA PRO A 215 -15.02 -10.84 -34.14
C PRO A 215 -14.01 -11.54 -33.19
N THR A 216 -12.71 -11.26 -33.24
CA THR A 216 -11.72 -11.88 -32.34
C THR A 216 -10.65 -10.89 -31.92
N CYS A 217 -10.70 -10.45 -30.66
CA CYS A 217 -9.70 -9.56 -30.06
C CYS A 217 -8.67 -10.34 -29.23
N SER A 218 -7.42 -9.89 -29.25
CA SER A 218 -6.33 -10.46 -28.46
C SER A 218 -6.32 -9.86 -27.04
N SER A 219 -5.76 -10.61 -26.09
CA SER A 219 -5.79 -10.33 -24.65
C SER A 219 -5.02 -9.08 -24.20
N ASP A 220 -4.18 -8.50 -25.06
CA ASP A 220 -3.33 -7.37 -24.70
C ASP A 220 -4.09 -6.02 -24.73
N GLU A 221 -5.19 -5.92 -25.50
CA GLU A 221 -6.03 -4.72 -25.57
C GLU A 221 -7.14 -4.68 -24.50
N VAL A 222 -7.38 -5.79 -23.78
CA VAL A 222 -8.43 -5.90 -22.75
C VAL A 222 -7.97 -5.38 -21.38
N SER A 223 -6.66 -5.43 -21.09
CA SER A 223 -6.10 -5.00 -19.78
C SER A 223 -6.17 -3.48 -19.54
N SER A 224 -6.19 -2.69 -20.61
CA SER A 224 -6.34 -1.22 -20.51
C SER A 224 -7.75 -0.84 -20.10
N LEU A 225 -8.76 -1.61 -20.52
CA LEU A 225 -10.17 -1.33 -20.22
C LEU A 225 -10.51 -1.58 -18.74
N ASP A 226 -9.92 -2.62 -18.13
CA ASP A 226 -10.12 -2.91 -16.69
C ASP A 226 -9.53 -1.80 -15.81
N THR A 227 -8.39 -1.23 -16.19
CA THR A 227 -7.76 -0.14 -15.44
C THR A 227 -8.59 1.15 -15.51
N TYR A 228 -9.12 1.50 -16.68
CA TYR A 228 -9.98 2.68 -16.84
C TYR A 228 -11.34 2.53 -16.14
N ASN A 229 -11.95 1.35 -16.20
CA ASN A 229 -13.20 1.08 -15.48
C ASN A 229 -12.99 1.10 -13.95
N LEU A 230 -11.88 0.57 -13.45
CA LEU A 230 -11.53 0.62 -12.02
C LEU A 230 -11.32 2.07 -11.53
N LEU A 231 -10.62 2.91 -12.31
CA LEU A 231 -10.42 4.33 -12.01
C LEU A 231 -11.74 5.13 -12.02
N ALA A 232 -12.64 4.82 -12.96
CA ALA A 232 -13.96 5.45 -13.03
C ALA A 232 -14.85 5.09 -11.83
N ASP A 233 -14.83 3.82 -11.39
CA ASP A 233 -15.60 3.35 -10.22
C ASP A 233 -15.10 3.98 -8.91
N ILE A 234 -13.77 4.03 -8.71
CA ILE A 234 -13.18 4.68 -7.53
C ILE A 234 -13.54 6.18 -7.51
N GLY A 235 -13.43 6.86 -8.65
CA GLY A 235 -13.79 8.27 -8.78
C GLY A 235 -15.26 8.56 -8.43
N PHE A 236 -16.17 7.65 -8.80
CA PHE A 236 -17.59 7.77 -8.47
C PHE A 236 -17.87 7.61 -6.97
N VAL A 237 -17.24 6.62 -6.32
CA VAL A 237 -17.40 6.37 -4.88
C VAL A 237 -16.89 7.56 -4.05
N VAL A 238 -15.71 8.09 -4.38
CA VAL A 238 -15.12 9.23 -3.67
C VAL A 238 -15.98 10.48 -3.83
N THR A 239 -16.51 10.74 -5.03
CA THR A 239 -17.38 11.89 -5.29
C THR A 239 -18.69 11.79 -4.50
N LEU A 240 -19.31 10.61 -4.45
CA LEU A 240 -20.58 10.39 -3.77
C LEU A 240 -20.41 10.48 -2.24
N ALA A 241 -19.34 9.90 -1.70
CA ALA A 241 -19.02 10.00 -0.27
C ALA A 241 -18.68 11.44 0.14
N GLY A 242 -17.86 12.16 -0.65
CA GLY A 242 -17.49 13.55 -0.38
C GLY A 242 -18.69 14.50 -0.45
N ALA A 243 -19.58 14.34 -1.43
CA ALA A 243 -20.81 15.13 -1.54
C ALA A 243 -21.77 14.85 -0.38
N ALA A 244 -21.98 13.58 -0.02
CA ALA A 244 -22.85 13.21 1.10
C ALA A 244 -22.31 13.73 2.43
N ALA A 245 -21.00 13.58 2.69
CA ALA A 245 -20.36 14.10 3.89
C ALA A 245 -20.39 15.64 3.93
N GLY A 246 -20.06 16.32 2.83
CA GLY A 246 -20.09 17.79 2.75
C GLY A 246 -21.48 18.36 2.99
N VAL A 247 -22.52 17.77 2.39
CA VAL A 247 -23.92 18.17 2.62
C VAL A 247 -24.37 17.84 4.04
N PHE A 248 -23.96 16.70 4.59
CA PHE A 248 -24.28 16.33 5.97
C PHE A 248 -23.65 17.29 6.98
N LEU A 249 -22.36 17.61 6.83
CA LEU A 249 -21.68 18.57 7.70
C LEU A 249 -22.30 19.97 7.56
N TRP A 250 -22.66 20.38 6.34
CA TRP A 250 -23.32 21.68 6.10
C TRP A 250 -24.73 21.78 6.71
N LEU A 251 -25.48 20.68 6.76
CA LEU A 251 -26.85 20.67 7.29
C LEU A 251 -26.95 20.35 8.78
N PHE A 252 -26.00 19.59 9.35
CA PHE A 252 -26.12 19.02 10.70
C PHE A 252 -25.09 19.52 11.71
N LEU A 253 -24.01 20.20 11.31
CA LEU A 253 -23.06 20.86 12.22
C LEU A 253 -23.28 22.39 12.25
N ASP A 254 -24.54 22.82 12.35
CA ASP A 254 -24.92 24.23 12.58
C ASP A 254 -25.05 24.54 14.09
N GLY A 255 -24.23 23.91 14.93
CA GLY A 255 -24.34 24.00 16.37
C GLY A 255 -23.03 23.71 17.09
N ASP A 256 -22.60 24.69 17.87
CA ASP A 256 -21.48 24.75 18.82
C ASP A 256 -20.11 25.07 18.20
N GLU A 257 -19.97 26.34 17.80
CA GLU A 257 -18.68 27.01 17.62
C GLU A 257 -17.99 27.15 19.00
N GLU A 258 -17.09 26.24 19.34
CA GLU A 258 -15.93 26.61 20.14
C GLU A 258 -14.86 27.11 19.15
N GLU A 259 -14.78 28.44 18.99
CA GLU A 259 -13.76 29.12 18.19
C GLU A 259 -12.35 28.84 18.75
N GLU A 260 -11.75 27.73 18.37
CA GLU A 260 -10.30 27.60 18.40
C GLU A 260 -9.73 28.33 17.18
N GLN A 261 -9.39 29.61 17.36
CA GLN A 261 -8.78 30.44 16.32
C GLN A 261 -7.38 29.89 15.96
N VAL A 262 -7.33 28.94 15.02
CA VAL A 262 -6.08 28.52 14.39
C VAL A 262 -5.73 29.55 13.32
N ALA A 263 -4.81 30.45 13.64
CA ALA A 263 -4.27 31.39 12.67
C ALA A 263 -3.27 30.67 11.78
N VAL A 264 -3.57 30.60 10.47
CA VAL A 264 -2.70 29.98 9.47
C VAL A 264 -2.10 31.09 8.60
N ALA A 265 -0.77 31.22 8.63
CA ALA A 265 -0.05 32.22 7.85
C ALA A 265 0.97 31.55 6.92
N PRO A 266 0.94 31.86 5.61
CA PRO A 266 2.00 31.43 4.70
C PRO A 266 3.27 32.27 4.94
N TRP A 267 4.42 31.64 4.82
CA TRP A 267 5.71 32.35 4.80
C TRP A 267 6.54 31.90 3.60
N PHE A 268 7.34 32.84 3.10
CA PHE A 268 8.18 32.65 1.93
C PHE A 268 9.58 33.15 2.23
N THR A 269 10.60 32.35 1.90
CA THR A 269 12.01 32.75 1.84
C THR A 269 12.59 32.41 0.48
N PRO A 270 13.78 32.95 0.13
CA PRO A 270 14.45 32.63 -1.13
C PRO A 270 14.75 31.13 -1.32
N ASP A 271 14.90 30.38 -0.23
CA ASP A 271 15.23 28.95 -0.24
C ASP A 271 14.01 28.02 -0.10
N GLY A 272 12.79 28.57 0.04
CA GLY A 272 11.57 27.77 0.14
C GLY A 272 10.37 28.52 0.73
N GLY A 273 9.21 27.86 0.76
CA GLY A 273 7.99 28.40 1.37
C GLY A 273 7.24 27.33 2.15
N GLY A 274 6.45 27.77 3.13
CA GLY A 274 5.68 26.88 3.97
C GLY A 274 4.45 27.56 4.54
N VAL A 275 3.66 26.78 5.26
CA VAL A 275 2.47 27.27 5.96
C VAL A 275 2.65 26.97 7.43
N VAL A 276 2.51 27.97 8.29
CA VAL A 276 2.52 27.76 9.74
C VAL A 276 1.10 27.89 10.26
N ALA A 277 0.65 26.88 10.99
CA ALA A 277 -0.60 26.92 11.73
C ALA A 277 -0.26 27.12 13.21
N ARG A 278 -0.86 28.14 13.85
CA ARG A 278 -0.73 28.36 15.28
C ARG A 278 -2.12 28.25 15.90
N GLY A 279 -2.36 27.16 16.62
CA GLY A 279 -3.55 27.00 17.46
C GLY A 279 -3.38 27.69 18.81
N SER A 280 -4.52 28.03 19.43
CA SER A 280 -4.59 28.38 20.84
C SER A 280 -5.58 27.44 21.55
N LEU A 281 -5.18 26.16 21.66
CA LEU A 281 -5.54 25.25 22.76
C LEU A 281 -4.26 24.55 23.23
#